data_AF-A0AAP3VB76-F1
#
_entry.id   AF-A0AAP3VB76-F1
#
_cell.length_a   1.000
_cell.length_b   1.000
_cell.length_c   1.000
_cell.angle_alpha   90.00
_cell.angle_beta   90.00
_cell.angle_gamma   90.00
#
_symmetry.space_group_name_H-M   'P 1'
#
loop_
_entity.id
_entity.type
_entity.pdbx_description
1 polymer ?
#
loop_
_entity_poly.entity_id
_entity_poly.type
_entity_poly.pdbx_seq_one_letter_code
_entity_poly.pdbx_strand_id
1 'polypeptide(L)'
;MRRGLALLLTATLALSMTACGGSKGAGTQKSEKGDGMTYAVEAGSAGEAVAKEKGFNYNSVSSQADALMEVKSGTSDAAIIDLLMAGAMIGEGTSYPDLVHTTELTSEKYGVGCRKGSDLASYINSVLADSYADGSSQEIAKKYGVQDSLLEQEPCEFKQSDSDSDVDYIKSQGKMIVGITEFEPMDYKDKDDKWIGFDADMARLVGEKLGVDVEFVVIDWDNKVMELDSKKIDVVWNGMTLTDEVTKSMECTNAYCNNAQVVVEREK
;
A
#
# COMPACT_ATOMS: atom_id res chain seq x y z
N MET A 1 11.70 -10.10 66.81
CA MET A 1 12.28 -11.43 66.55
C MET A 1 11.17 -12.39 66.14
N ARG A 2 11.29 -13.04 64.97
CA ARG A 2 10.76 -14.37 64.57
C ARG A 2 9.26 -14.65 64.81
N ARG A 3 8.48 -15.39 64.01
CA ARG A 3 8.59 -16.20 62.79
C ARG A 3 7.18 -16.80 62.59
N GLY A 4 6.81 -17.15 61.36
CA GLY A 4 5.74 -18.12 61.05
C GLY A 4 4.43 -17.45 60.62
N LEU A 5 3.73 -17.85 59.57
CA LEU A 5 3.70 -19.16 58.90
C LEU A 5 3.33 -18.97 57.42
N ALA A 6 3.88 -19.85 56.60
CA ALA A 6 3.69 -19.93 55.16
C ALA A 6 2.31 -20.52 54.79
N LEU A 7 1.76 -20.10 53.65
CA LEU A 7 0.88 -20.94 52.85
C LEU A 7 1.28 -20.84 51.37
N LEU A 8 1.56 -22.01 50.80
CA LEU A 8 1.93 -22.27 49.41
C LEU A 8 0.81 -21.87 48.44
N LEU A 9 1.20 -21.31 47.29
CA LEU A 9 0.77 -21.87 46.01
C LEU A 9 1.84 -21.56 44.94
N THR A 10 2.65 -22.58 44.67
CA THR A 10 3.63 -22.63 43.58
C THR A 10 2.90 -22.95 42.28
N ALA A 11 2.84 -21.99 41.36
CA ALA A 11 2.66 -22.26 39.93
C ALA A 11 3.93 -21.79 39.23
N THR A 12 4.77 -22.74 38.88
CA THR A 12 5.99 -22.56 38.09
C THR A 12 5.64 -22.06 36.69
N LEU A 13 5.92 -20.79 36.40
CA LEU A 13 6.15 -20.35 35.02
C LEU A 13 7.50 -20.92 34.57
N ALA A 14 7.47 -21.96 33.76
CA ALA A 14 8.63 -22.36 32.98
C ALA A 14 8.75 -21.39 31.79
N LEU A 15 9.57 -20.35 31.95
CA LEU A 15 10.21 -19.69 30.82
C LEU A 15 11.16 -20.71 30.17
N SER A 16 10.80 -21.23 29.00
CA SER A 16 11.81 -21.77 28.08
C SER A 16 12.19 -20.64 27.12
N MET A 17 13.19 -19.86 27.51
CA MET A 17 14.01 -19.16 26.53
C MET A 17 14.77 -20.21 25.73
N THR A 18 14.42 -20.37 24.46
CA THR A 18 15.34 -20.96 23.49
C THR A 18 15.60 -19.92 22.43
N ALA A 19 16.59 -19.10 22.68
CA ALA A 19 17.33 -18.42 21.63
C ALA A 19 18.20 -19.48 20.94
N CYS A 20 17.89 -19.79 19.69
CA CYS A 20 18.85 -20.30 18.72
C CYS A 20 18.51 -19.66 17.38
N GLY A 21 19.43 -18.85 16.88
CA GLY A 21 19.40 -18.34 15.51
C GLY A 21 19.40 -19.49 14.51
N GLY A 22 18.54 -19.35 13.51
CA GLY A 22 18.49 -20.18 12.32
C GLY A 22 17.74 -19.39 11.26
N SER A 23 18.38 -19.18 10.11
CA SER A 23 17.73 -18.65 8.91
C SER A 23 16.46 -19.46 8.63
N LYS A 24 15.27 -18.84 8.77
CA LYS A 24 14.02 -19.48 8.38
C LYS A 24 13.89 -19.41 6.86
N GLY A 25 14.57 -20.33 6.20
CA GLY A 25 14.43 -20.60 4.78
C GLY A 25 13.30 -21.59 4.52
N ALA A 26 12.64 -21.39 3.38
CA ALA A 26 11.79 -22.29 2.60
C ALA A 26 11.38 -23.62 3.23
N GLY A 27 10.07 -23.82 3.38
CA GLY A 27 9.50 -25.12 3.73
C GLY A 27 7.98 -25.13 3.63
N THR A 28 7.42 -26.25 3.17
CA THR A 28 5.96 -26.45 3.06
C THR A 28 5.34 -26.56 4.46
N GLN A 29 4.40 -25.67 4.74
CA GLN A 29 3.53 -25.70 5.91
C GLN A 29 2.21 -26.35 5.51
N LYS A 30 1.87 -27.48 6.14
CA LYS A 30 0.62 -28.20 5.90
C LYS A 30 -0.38 -27.97 7.03
N SER A 31 -1.61 -27.69 6.63
CA SER A 31 -2.80 -27.54 7.45
C SER A 31 -3.76 -28.70 7.18
N GLU A 32 -4.31 -29.32 8.22
CA GLU A 32 -5.33 -30.37 8.09
C GLU A 32 -6.72 -29.83 7.72
N LYS A 33 -6.87 -28.49 7.57
CA LYS A 33 -8.14 -27.80 7.31
C LYS A 33 -8.13 -26.93 6.05
N GLY A 34 -7.12 -27.05 5.19
CA GLY A 34 -7.01 -26.25 3.96
C GLY A 34 -8.05 -26.65 2.89
N ASP A 35 -8.23 -25.79 1.91
CA ASP A 35 -8.99 -26.01 0.67
C ASP A 35 -8.39 -27.06 -0.28
N GLY A 36 -7.28 -27.67 0.11
CA GLY A 36 -6.55 -28.67 -0.66
C GLY A 36 -5.48 -28.07 -1.59
N MET A 37 -5.41 -26.74 -1.71
CA MET A 37 -4.36 -26.04 -2.47
C MET A 37 -3.14 -25.77 -1.59
N THR A 38 -2.00 -25.59 -2.25
CA THR A 38 -0.75 -25.09 -1.66
C THR A 38 -0.42 -23.72 -2.26
N TYR A 39 -0.29 -22.71 -1.40
CA TYR A 39 -0.04 -21.33 -1.78
C TYR A 39 1.43 -20.96 -1.64
N ALA A 40 2.07 -20.36 -2.64
CA ALA A 40 3.36 -19.71 -2.46
C ALA A 40 3.15 -18.33 -1.83
N VAL A 41 3.91 -18.01 -0.77
CA VAL A 41 3.83 -16.74 -0.06
C VAL A 41 5.23 -16.25 0.29
N GLU A 42 5.48 -14.95 0.22
CA GLU A 42 6.75 -14.38 0.68
C GLU A 42 6.87 -14.51 2.20
N ALA A 43 8.01 -14.98 2.68
CA ALA A 43 8.26 -15.19 4.10
C ALA A 43 8.16 -13.87 4.88
N GLY A 44 7.31 -13.83 5.92
CA GLY A 44 7.08 -12.63 6.71
C GLY A 44 6.17 -11.57 6.08
N SER A 45 5.63 -11.82 4.89
CA SER A 45 4.67 -10.92 4.24
C SER A 45 3.28 -10.93 4.89
N ALA A 46 2.46 -9.94 4.52
CA ALA A 46 1.03 -9.93 4.82
C ALA A 46 0.32 -11.17 4.22
N GLY A 47 0.72 -11.61 3.01
CA GLY A 47 0.19 -12.81 2.37
C GLY A 47 0.44 -14.08 3.19
N GLU A 48 1.61 -14.21 3.81
CA GLU A 48 1.91 -15.33 4.72
C GLU A 48 1.06 -15.25 6.00
N ALA A 49 0.84 -14.06 6.55
CA ALA A 49 -0.04 -13.88 7.70
C ALA A 49 -1.49 -14.29 7.38
N VAL A 50 -2.00 -13.90 6.21
CA VAL A 50 -3.32 -14.29 5.71
C VAL A 50 -3.42 -15.80 5.52
N ALA A 51 -2.41 -16.44 4.92
CA ALA A 51 -2.37 -17.88 4.75
C ALA A 51 -2.44 -18.62 6.09
N LYS A 52 -1.71 -18.14 7.11
CA LYS A 52 -1.73 -18.69 8.47
C LYS A 52 -3.10 -18.52 9.14
N GLU A 53 -3.69 -17.32 9.06
CA GLU A 53 -4.99 -17.03 9.66
C GLU A 53 -6.10 -17.89 9.06
N LYS A 54 -6.11 -18.05 7.73
CA LYS A 54 -7.09 -18.88 7.01
C LYS A 54 -6.81 -20.37 7.12
N GLY A 55 -5.64 -20.76 7.63
CA GLY A 55 -5.23 -22.16 7.74
C GLY A 55 -4.99 -22.80 6.37
N PHE A 56 -4.43 -22.06 5.42
CA PHE A 56 -4.03 -22.60 4.12
C PHE A 56 -2.73 -23.41 4.20
N ASN A 57 -2.53 -24.35 3.27
CA ASN A 57 -1.19 -24.90 3.07
C ASN A 57 -0.36 -23.88 2.31
N TYR A 58 0.90 -23.67 2.69
CA TYR A 58 1.73 -22.72 1.98
C TYR A 58 3.21 -23.10 1.92
N ASN A 59 3.89 -22.63 0.89
CA ASN A 59 5.34 -22.62 0.74
C ASN A 59 5.82 -21.19 0.97
N SER A 60 6.67 -20.98 1.99
CA SER A 60 7.33 -19.69 2.18
C SER A 60 8.50 -19.55 1.21
N VAL A 61 8.54 -18.46 0.44
CA VAL A 61 9.61 -18.12 -0.50
C VAL A 61 10.28 -16.79 -0.13
N SER A 62 11.36 -16.42 -0.82
CA SER A 62 12.14 -15.21 -0.52
C SER A 62 11.53 -13.90 -1.02
N SER A 63 10.64 -13.93 -2.00
CA SER A 63 10.03 -12.73 -2.57
C SER A 63 8.69 -13.05 -3.24
N GLN A 64 7.86 -12.04 -3.49
CA GLN A 64 6.61 -12.21 -4.26
C GLN A 64 6.87 -12.69 -5.70
N ALA A 65 7.98 -12.25 -6.31
CA ALA A 65 8.41 -12.75 -7.61
C ALA A 65 8.71 -14.25 -7.60
N ASP A 66 9.36 -14.74 -6.55
CA ASP A 66 9.59 -16.18 -6.35
C ASP A 66 8.27 -16.94 -6.17
N ALA A 67 7.27 -16.32 -5.53
CA ALA A 67 5.96 -16.93 -5.35
C ALA A 67 5.26 -17.15 -6.69
N LEU A 68 5.29 -16.14 -7.57
CA LEU A 68 4.80 -16.25 -8.94
C LEU A 68 5.57 -17.30 -9.75
N MET A 69 6.89 -17.41 -9.56
CA MET A 69 7.69 -18.48 -10.19
C MET A 69 7.29 -19.88 -9.74
N GLU A 70 6.94 -20.08 -8.47
CA GLU A 70 6.45 -21.37 -7.99
C GLU A 70 5.12 -21.74 -8.64
N VAL A 71 4.19 -20.79 -8.76
CA VAL A 71 2.92 -21.00 -9.49
C VAL A 71 3.20 -21.35 -10.94
N LYS A 72 4.06 -20.58 -11.63
CA LYS A 72 4.43 -20.84 -13.02
C LYS A 72 5.04 -22.23 -13.21
N SER A 73 5.92 -22.65 -12.32
CA SER A 73 6.58 -23.97 -12.37
C SER A 73 5.69 -25.14 -11.93
N GLY A 74 4.62 -24.87 -11.17
CA GLY A 74 3.71 -25.90 -10.63
C GLY A 74 4.19 -26.50 -9.32
N THR A 75 5.13 -25.85 -8.66
CA THR A 75 5.57 -26.21 -7.31
C THR A 75 4.49 -25.85 -6.29
N SER A 76 3.77 -24.75 -6.53
CA SER A 76 2.59 -24.32 -5.78
C SER A 76 1.39 -24.19 -6.72
N ASP A 77 0.19 -24.38 -6.18
CA ASP A 77 -1.06 -24.31 -6.96
C ASP A 77 -1.46 -22.86 -7.26
N ALA A 78 -1.22 -21.97 -6.30
CA ALA A 78 -1.47 -20.54 -6.38
C ALA A 78 -0.43 -19.76 -5.56
N ALA A 79 -0.43 -18.44 -5.64
CA ALA A 79 0.34 -17.55 -4.79
C ALA A 79 -0.60 -16.58 -4.05
N ILE A 80 -0.17 -16.08 -2.90
CA ILE A 80 -0.81 -14.92 -2.23
C ILE A 80 0.20 -13.78 -2.23
N ILE A 81 -0.10 -12.72 -2.98
CA ILE A 81 0.76 -11.55 -3.16
C ILE A 81 -0.06 -10.25 -3.10
N ASP A 82 0.60 -9.10 -3.03
CA ASP A 82 -0.06 -7.79 -3.10
C ASP A 82 -0.72 -7.57 -4.47
N LEU A 83 -1.91 -6.97 -4.49
CA LEU A 83 -2.65 -6.65 -5.72
C LEU A 83 -1.86 -5.67 -6.60
N LEU A 84 -1.22 -4.67 -5.99
CA LEU A 84 -0.36 -3.75 -6.72
C LEU A 84 0.82 -4.47 -7.40
N MET A 85 1.42 -5.44 -6.71
CA MET A 85 2.49 -6.26 -7.28
C MET A 85 1.95 -7.20 -8.36
N ALA A 86 0.77 -7.79 -8.15
CA ALA A 86 0.10 -8.64 -9.13
C ALA A 86 -0.14 -7.88 -10.44
N GLY A 87 -0.77 -6.70 -10.37
CA GLY A 87 -1.12 -5.90 -11.54
C GLY A 87 0.08 -5.43 -12.37
N ALA A 88 1.26 -5.26 -11.74
CA ALA A 88 2.50 -4.93 -12.44
C ALA A 88 3.21 -6.15 -13.07
N MET A 89 2.98 -7.36 -12.53
CA MET A 89 3.79 -8.54 -12.86
C MET A 89 3.06 -9.59 -13.70
N ILE A 90 1.73 -9.63 -13.70
CA ILE A 90 0.93 -10.70 -14.33
C ILE A 90 0.02 -10.17 -15.46
N GLY A 91 -0.44 -11.08 -16.32
CA GLY A 91 -1.29 -10.76 -17.46
C GLY A 91 -0.53 -10.31 -18.71
N GLU A 92 -1.26 -10.12 -19.81
CA GLU A 92 -0.66 -9.89 -21.14
C GLU A 92 0.38 -8.76 -21.13
N GLY A 93 1.58 -9.03 -21.67
CA GLY A 93 2.67 -8.05 -21.77
C GLY A 93 3.56 -7.92 -20.54
N THR A 94 3.32 -8.71 -19.48
CA THR A 94 4.12 -8.70 -18.24
C THR A 94 5.10 -9.87 -18.14
N SER A 95 5.74 -10.03 -16.97
CA SER A 95 6.66 -11.14 -16.70
C SER A 95 5.96 -12.50 -16.60
N TYR A 96 4.67 -12.50 -16.26
CA TYR A 96 3.85 -13.70 -16.06
C TYR A 96 2.53 -13.59 -16.85
N PRO A 97 2.59 -13.68 -18.19
CA PRO A 97 1.43 -13.41 -19.05
C PRO A 97 0.27 -14.40 -18.86
N ASP A 98 0.57 -15.62 -18.42
CA ASP A 98 -0.42 -16.69 -18.25
C ASP A 98 -0.94 -16.80 -16.80
N LEU A 99 -0.65 -15.82 -15.94
CA LEU A 99 -1.14 -15.77 -14.56
C LEU A 99 -2.20 -14.69 -14.40
N VAL A 100 -3.21 -14.97 -13.56
CA VAL A 100 -4.33 -14.09 -13.25
C VAL A 100 -4.58 -14.05 -11.75
N HIS A 101 -5.03 -12.91 -11.22
CA HIS A 101 -5.52 -12.83 -9.84
C HIS A 101 -7.02 -13.08 -9.79
N THR A 102 -7.52 -13.61 -8.67
CA THR A 102 -8.92 -14.06 -8.55
C THR A 102 -9.61 -13.56 -7.29
N THR A 103 -9.04 -13.84 -6.12
CA THR A 103 -9.71 -13.62 -4.84
C THR A 103 -8.94 -12.59 -4.03
N GLU A 104 -9.60 -11.49 -3.65
CA GLU A 104 -9.12 -10.56 -2.63
C GLU A 104 -9.34 -11.14 -1.23
N LEU A 105 -8.27 -11.24 -0.45
CA LEU A 105 -8.28 -11.80 0.91
C LEU A 105 -8.27 -10.72 1.99
N THR A 106 -7.85 -9.51 1.64
CA THR A 106 -7.83 -8.31 2.49
C THR A 106 -8.28 -7.09 1.67
N SER A 107 -8.39 -5.92 2.30
CA SER A 107 -8.65 -4.66 1.62
C SER A 107 -7.99 -3.52 2.39
N GLU A 108 -7.28 -2.67 1.67
CA GLU A 108 -6.61 -1.48 2.15
C GLU A 108 -6.94 -0.31 1.23
N LYS A 109 -7.58 0.73 1.76
CA LYS A 109 -7.97 1.91 0.98
C LYS A 109 -6.90 2.97 1.08
N TYR A 110 -6.40 3.44 -0.07
CA TYR A 110 -5.36 4.46 -0.14
C TYR A 110 -5.96 5.83 -0.43
N GLY A 111 -5.43 6.85 0.25
CA GLY A 111 -5.80 8.25 0.05
C GLY A 111 -4.61 9.18 0.23
N VAL A 112 -4.80 10.45 -0.10
CA VAL A 112 -3.77 11.49 0.01
C VAL A 112 -3.96 12.25 1.32
N GLY A 113 -2.89 12.42 2.08
CA GLY A 113 -2.89 13.14 3.34
C GLY A 113 -2.51 14.60 3.15
N CYS A 114 -3.37 15.51 3.58
CA CYS A 114 -3.12 16.96 3.62
C CYS A 114 -3.07 17.43 5.08
N ARG A 115 -2.60 18.67 5.28
CA ARG A 115 -2.72 19.36 6.58
C ARG A 115 -4.16 19.30 7.09
N LYS A 116 -4.36 19.19 8.40
CA LYS A 116 -5.71 19.12 8.98
C LYS A 116 -6.52 20.37 8.62
N GLY A 117 -7.74 20.18 8.09
CA GLY A 117 -8.62 21.26 7.64
C GLY A 117 -8.26 21.91 6.29
N SER A 118 -7.29 21.34 5.56
CA SER A 118 -6.85 21.85 4.26
C SER A 118 -7.93 21.69 3.19
N ASP A 119 -8.18 22.72 2.38
CA ASP A 119 -9.05 22.63 1.21
C ASP A 119 -8.41 21.90 0.02
N LEU A 120 -7.12 21.60 0.11
CA LEU A 120 -6.38 20.86 -0.91
C LEU A 120 -6.92 19.43 -1.10
N ALA A 121 -7.38 18.77 -0.04
CA ALA A 121 -7.99 17.45 -0.15
C ALA A 121 -9.27 17.49 -1.02
N SER A 122 -10.10 18.54 -0.86
CA SER A 122 -11.27 18.75 -1.72
C SER A 122 -10.88 19.02 -3.17
N TYR A 123 -9.79 19.77 -3.38
CA TYR A 123 -9.29 20.05 -4.73
C TYR A 123 -8.80 18.77 -5.41
N ILE A 124 -7.98 17.97 -4.71
CA ILE A 124 -7.48 16.69 -5.22
C ILE A 124 -8.65 15.77 -5.55
N ASN A 125 -9.65 15.65 -4.68
CA ASN A 125 -10.87 14.86 -4.98
C ASN A 125 -11.53 15.28 -6.30
N SER A 126 -11.66 16.59 -6.57
CA SER A 126 -12.25 17.07 -7.82
C SER A 126 -11.39 16.71 -9.04
N VAL A 127 -10.07 16.77 -8.92
CA VAL A 127 -9.16 16.37 -10.00
C VAL A 127 -9.16 14.86 -10.22
N LEU A 128 -9.24 14.06 -9.15
CA LEU A 128 -9.40 12.61 -9.24
C LEU A 128 -10.72 12.25 -9.94
N ALA A 129 -11.81 12.93 -9.62
CA ALA A 129 -13.10 12.74 -10.29
C ALA A 129 -13.03 13.11 -11.79
N ASP A 130 -12.47 14.27 -12.13
CA ASP A 130 -12.31 14.72 -13.52
C ASP A 130 -11.42 13.76 -14.32
N SER A 131 -10.28 13.36 -13.76
CA SER A 131 -9.33 12.46 -14.42
C SER A 131 -9.84 11.02 -14.55
N TYR A 132 -10.72 10.58 -13.65
CA TYR A 132 -11.43 9.31 -13.82
C TYR A 132 -12.51 9.42 -14.91
N ALA A 133 -13.26 10.52 -14.95
CA ALA A 133 -14.30 10.73 -15.95
C ALA A 133 -13.75 10.88 -17.38
N ASP A 134 -12.57 11.50 -17.54
CA ASP A 134 -11.93 11.70 -18.85
C ASP A 134 -11.01 10.55 -19.29
N GLY A 135 -10.77 9.56 -18.41
CA GLY A 135 -9.95 8.37 -18.70
C GLY A 135 -8.46 8.54 -18.39
N SER A 136 -7.98 9.74 -18.06
CA SER A 136 -6.55 9.99 -17.85
C SER A 136 -5.98 9.24 -16.65
N SER A 137 -6.73 9.11 -15.56
CA SER A 137 -6.29 8.34 -14.38
C SER A 137 -6.16 6.83 -14.70
N GLN A 138 -7.03 6.29 -15.55
CA GLN A 138 -6.99 4.90 -15.99
C GLN A 138 -5.78 4.62 -16.89
N GLU A 139 -5.42 5.57 -17.75
CA GLU A 139 -4.22 5.45 -18.59
C GLU A 139 -2.93 5.52 -17.74
N ILE A 140 -2.89 6.39 -16.72
CA ILE A 140 -1.79 6.41 -15.75
C ILE A 140 -1.76 5.08 -14.96
N ALA A 141 -2.90 4.57 -14.50
CA ALA A 141 -2.97 3.31 -13.78
C ALA A 141 -2.45 2.13 -14.63
N LYS A 142 -2.89 2.03 -15.89
CA LYS A 142 -2.39 1.01 -16.84
C LYS A 142 -0.88 1.10 -17.06
N LYS A 143 -0.34 2.31 -17.19
CA LYS A 143 1.10 2.52 -17.39
C LYS A 143 1.93 1.86 -16.28
N TYR A 144 1.41 1.82 -15.06
CA TYR A 144 2.10 1.31 -13.88
C TYR A 144 1.55 -0.03 -13.34
N GLY A 145 0.58 -0.65 -14.04
CA GLY A 145 -0.02 -1.91 -13.58
C GLY A 145 -0.96 -1.78 -12.38
N VAL A 146 -1.51 -0.60 -12.13
CA VAL A 146 -2.37 -0.28 -10.96
C VAL A 146 -3.86 -0.24 -11.32
N GLN A 147 -4.22 -0.56 -12.58
CA GLN A 147 -5.59 -0.42 -13.08
C GLN A 147 -6.64 -1.23 -12.30
N ASP A 148 -6.28 -2.40 -11.77
CA ASP A 148 -7.20 -3.24 -10.99
C ASP A 148 -7.37 -2.74 -9.54
N SER A 149 -6.44 -1.90 -9.09
CA SER A 149 -6.51 -1.22 -7.79
C SER A 149 -7.23 0.13 -7.86
N LEU A 150 -7.35 0.74 -9.04
CA LEU A 150 -7.94 2.07 -9.20
C LEU A 150 -9.43 2.05 -8.85
N LEU A 151 -9.86 2.97 -8.00
CA LEU A 151 -11.25 3.11 -7.58
C LEU A 151 -11.98 4.16 -8.42
N GLU A 152 -13.24 3.87 -8.75
CA GLU A 152 -14.15 4.85 -9.34
C GLU A 152 -14.31 6.06 -8.42
N GLN A 153 -14.28 7.25 -9.03
CA GLN A 153 -14.36 8.52 -8.34
C GLN A 153 -15.70 9.19 -8.65
N GLU A 154 -16.50 9.39 -7.60
CA GLU A 154 -17.77 10.11 -7.72
C GLU A 154 -17.53 11.58 -8.13
N PRO A 155 -18.31 12.12 -9.08
CA PRO A 155 -18.22 13.53 -9.45
C PRO A 155 -18.34 14.45 -8.25
N CYS A 156 -17.37 15.35 -8.07
CA CYS A 156 -17.40 16.34 -6.99
C CYS A 156 -16.75 17.65 -7.42
N GLU A 157 -17.28 18.75 -6.89
CA GLU A 157 -16.74 20.09 -7.13
C GLU A 157 -15.78 20.48 -6.01
N PHE A 158 -14.71 21.18 -6.38
CA PHE A 158 -13.79 21.81 -5.42
C PHE A 158 -14.54 22.84 -4.55
N LYS A 159 -14.40 22.71 -3.23
CA LYS A 159 -14.88 23.68 -2.25
C LYS A 159 -13.70 24.39 -1.61
N GLN A 160 -13.45 25.61 -2.04
CA GLN A 160 -12.39 26.46 -1.50
C GLN A 160 -12.67 26.86 -0.05
N SER A 161 -11.62 26.96 0.76
CA SER A 161 -11.70 27.52 2.12
C SER A 161 -11.88 29.05 2.08
N ASP A 162 -12.73 29.57 2.96
CA ASP A 162 -13.03 31.02 3.05
C ASP A 162 -11.91 31.86 3.68
N SER A 163 -11.01 31.27 4.49
CA SER A 163 -10.04 32.07 5.26
C SER A 163 -8.61 31.52 5.37
N ASP A 164 -8.32 30.29 4.93
CA ASP A 164 -6.98 29.69 5.00
C ASP A 164 -6.83 28.62 3.91
N SER A 165 -6.88 29.06 2.64
CA SER A 165 -6.79 28.15 1.48
C SER A 165 -5.34 27.69 1.26
N ASP A 166 -5.11 26.39 1.39
CA ASP A 166 -3.83 25.79 1.03
C ASP A 166 -3.66 25.74 -0.49
N VAL A 167 -4.76 25.64 -1.24
CA VAL A 167 -4.74 25.78 -2.71
C VAL A 167 -4.20 27.14 -3.14
N ASP A 168 -4.71 28.24 -2.56
CA ASP A 168 -4.20 29.58 -2.86
C ASP A 168 -2.75 29.77 -2.41
N TYR A 169 -2.40 29.24 -1.22
CA TYR A 169 -1.02 29.23 -0.74
C TYR A 169 -0.09 28.55 -1.74
N ILE A 170 -0.39 27.32 -2.18
CA ILE A 170 0.42 26.55 -3.14
C ILE A 170 0.54 27.29 -4.48
N LYS A 171 -0.57 27.82 -5.01
CA LYS A 171 -0.55 28.65 -6.23
C LYS A 171 0.35 29.87 -6.08
N SER A 172 0.33 30.54 -4.92
CA SER A 172 1.19 31.69 -4.66
C SER A 172 2.68 31.34 -4.58
N GLN A 173 3.01 30.11 -4.16
CA GLN A 173 4.38 29.61 -4.14
C GLN A 173 4.86 29.17 -5.53
N GLY A 174 3.93 28.87 -6.45
CA GLY A 174 4.23 28.34 -7.77
C GLY A 174 4.68 26.89 -7.78
N LYS A 175 4.60 26.19 -6.64
CA LYS A 175 4.95 24.77 -6.52
C LYS A 175 4.16 24.06 -5.42
N MET A 176 3.88 22.78 -5.64
CA MET A 176 3.33 21.84 -4.65
C MET A 176 4.43 20.88 -4.20
N ILE A 177 4.64 20.77 -2.89
CA ILE A 177 5.66 19.87 -2.32
C ILE A 177 5.00 18.55 -1.88
N VAL A 178 5.39 17.45 -2.48
CA VAL A 178 4.83 16.11 -2.24
C VAL A 178 5.81 15.30 -1.40
N GLY A 179 5.36 14.88 -0.20
CA GLY A 179 6.08 13.99 0.69
C GLY A 179 5.88 12.53 0.28
N ILE A 180 6.98 11.82 0.04
CA ILE A 180 6.99 10.44 -0.47
C ILE A 180 8.05 9.58 0.21
N THR A 181 7.95 8.26 0.02
CA THR A 181 9.02 7.29 0.24
C THR A 181 9.13 6.37 -0.99
N GLU A 182 10.15 5.52 -1.05
CA GLU A 182 10.28 4.58 -2.17
C GLU A 182 9.30 3.41 -1.98
N PHE A 183 8.32 3.32 -2.87
CA PHE A 183 7.25 2.34 -2.86
C PHE A 183 6.77 2.06 -4.30
N GLU A 184 7.44 1.14 -5.01
CA GLU A 184 7.06 0.72 -6.36
C GLU A 184 5.75 -0.11 -6.31
N PRO A 185 4.78 0.11 -7.23
CA PRO A 185 4.79 0.99 -8.41
C PRO A 185 4.21 2.41 -8.19
N MET A 186 4.01 2.83 -6.93
CA MET A 186 3.36 4.09 -6.59
C MET A 186 4.32 5.29 -6.72
N ASP A 187 5.48 5.22 -6.07
CA ASP A 187 6.56 6.21 -6.16
C ASP A 187 7.92 5.53 -6.09
N TYR A 188 8.69 5.60 -7.16
CA TYR A 188 10.01 5.01 -7.25
C TYR A 188 10.86 5.81 -8.23
N LYS A 189 12.17 5.57 -8.23
CA LYS A 189 13.08 6.31 -9.11
C LYS A 189 13.33 5.54 -10.40
N ASP A 190 13.25 6.25 -11.51
CA ASP A 190 13.70 5.73 -12.80
C ASP A 190 15.24 5.68 -12.88
N LYS A 191 15.75 5.18 -14.02
CA LYS A 191 17.19 5.10 -14.29
C LYS A 191 17.93 6.45 -14.29
N ASP A 192 17.20 7.56 -14.39
CA ASP A 192 17.73 8.93 -14.41
C ASP A 192 17.51 9.63 -13.05
N ASP A 193 17.21 8.88 -11.98
CA ASP A 193 16.97 9.35 -10.61
C ASP A 193 15.71 10.22 -10.45
N LYS A 194 14.76 10.14 -11.40
CA LYS A 194 13.50 10.88 -11.35
C LYS A 194 12.41 10.05 -10.70
N TRP A 195 11.66 10.67 -9.80
CA TRP A 195 10.46 10.07 -9.22
C TRP A 195 9.41 9.80 -10.30
N ILE A 196 9.00 8.55 -10.44
CA ILE A 196 7.94 8.08 -11.32
C ILE A 196 7.06 7.12 -10.53
N GLY A 197 5.97 6.67 -11.15
CA GLY A 197 4.99 5.80 -10.52
C GLY A 197 3.60 6.39 -10.59
N PHE A 198 2.62 5.61 -10.15
CA PHE A 198 1.22 5.99 -10.20
C PHE A 198 0.96 7.28 -9.40
N ASP A 199 1.39 7.33 -8.15
CA ASP A 199 1.17 8.49 -7.27
C ASP A 199 1.97 9.71 -7.74
N ALA A 200 3.23 9.53 -8.14
CA ALA A 200 4.05 10.60 -8.70
C ALA A 200 3.42 11.25 -9.94
N ASP A 201 2.86 10.47 -10.86
CA ASP A 201 2.22 10.99 -12.07
C ASP A 201 0.83 11.58 -11.79
N MET A 202 0.07 11.03 -10.84
CA MET A 202 -1.18 11.64 -10.39
C MET A 202 -0.92 12.98 -9.67
N ALA A 203 0.13 13.08 -8.87
CA ALA A 203 0.55 14.33 -8.23
C ALA A 203 0.95 15.39 -9.28
N ARG A 204 1.65 15.00 -10.34
CA ARG A 204 1.94 15.87 -11.49
C ARG A 204 0.69 16.34 -12.21
N LEU A 205 -0.29 15.46 -12.42
CA LEU A 205 -1.57 15.81 -13.03
C LEU A 205 -2.29 16.87 -12.17
N VAL A 206 -2.31 16.71 -10.85
CA VAL A 206 -2.85 17.72 -9.93
C VAL A 206 -2.07 19.04 -10.01
N GLY A 207 -0.74 18.99 -10.03
CA GLY A 207 0.11 20.17 -10.19
C GLY A 207 -0.15 20.93 -11.50
N GLU A 208 -0.32 20.21 -12.61
CA GLU A 208 -0.68 20.78 -13.91
C GLU A 208 -2.03 21.51 -13.85
N LYS A 209 -3.05 20.90 -13.24
CA LYS A 209 -4.39 21.51 -13.07
C LYS A 209 -4.35 22.74 -12.14
N LEU A 210 -3.46 22.74 -11.15
CA LEU A 210 -3.20 23.89 -10.28
C LEU A 210 -2.43 25.00 -11.00
N GLY A 211 -1.66 24.67 -12.04
CA GLY A 211 -0.74 25.58 -12.72
C GLY A 211 0.56 25.80 -11.95
N VAL A 212 1.04 24.79 -11.22
CA VAL A 212 2.25 24.84 -10.38
C VAL A 212 3.20 23.69 -10.68
N ASP A 213 4.48 23.87 -10.36
CA ASP A 213 5.47 22.79 -10.42
C ASP A 213 5.26 21.78 -9.28
N VAL A 214 5.73 20.53 -9.46
CA VAL A 214 5.70 19.50 -8.41
C VAL A 214 7.11 19.17 -7.97
N GLU A 215 7.39 19.30 -6.67
CA GLU A 215 8.64 18.90 -6.05
C GLU A 215 8.40 17.72 -5.11
N PHE A 216 9.24 16.69 -5.20
CA PHE A 216 9.17 15.53 -4.34
C PHE A 216 10.20 15.62 -3.22
N VAL A 217 9.76 15.37 -1.98
CA VAL A 217 10.60 15.33 -0.79
C VAL A 217 10.47 13.97 -0.16
N VAL A 218 11.61 13.29 -0.01
CA VAL A 218 11.65 12.05 0.78
C VAL A 218 11.47 12.42 2.24
N ILE A 219 10.47 11.83 2.88
CA ILE A 219 10.13 12.08 4.28
C ILE A 219 10.45 10.89 5.17
N ASP A 220 10.56 11.17 6.46
CA ASP A 220 10.41 10.13 7.48
C ASP A 220 8.91 9.89 7.69
N TRP A 221 8.46 8.66 7.40
CA TRP A 221 7.05 8.30 7.43
C TRP A 221 6.42 8.50 8.82
N ASP A 222 7.19 8.31 9.89
CA ASP A 222 6.70 8.49 11.26
C ASP A 222 6.48 9.97 11.59
N ASN A 223 7.17 10.87 10.90
CA ASN A 223 7.08 12.32 11.11
C ASN A 223 6.12 13.03 10.13
N LYS A 224 5.46 12.31 9.22
CA LYS A 224 4.64 12.89 8.13
C LYS A 224 3.63 13.98 8.56
N VAL A 225 3.00 13.85 9.73
CA VAL A 225 2.08 14.87 10.27
C VAL A 225 2.83 16.16 10.60
N MET A 226 3.99 16.06 11.26
CA MET A 226 4.83 17.21 11.58
C MET A 226 5.40 17.87 10.32
N GLU A 227 5.74 17.07 9.31
CA GLU A 227 6.23 17.55 8.01
C GLU A 227 5.15 18.36 7.27
N LEU A 228 3.88 17.92 7.35
CA LEU A 228 2.72 18.69 6.85
C LEU A 228 2.52 19.98 7.64
N ASP A 229 2.47 19.89 8.98
CA ASP A 229 2.18 21.02 9.87
C ASP A 229 3.23 22.14 9.77
N SER A 230 4.50 21.75 9.60
CA SER A 230 5.61 22.69 9.39
C SER A 230 5.69 23.25 7.97
N LYS A 231 4.80 22.83 7.06
CA LYS A 231 4.81 23.15 5.63
C LYS A 231 6.11 22.75 4.92
N LYS A 232 6.84 21.75 5.45
CA LYS A 232 7.94 21.12 4.71
C LYS A 232 7.42 20.33 3.52
N ILE A 233 6.21 19.78 3.64
CA ILE A 233 5.43 19.21 2.54
C ILE A 233 4.01 19.77 2.56
N ASP A 234 3.35 19.74 1.41
CA ASP A 234 1.94 20.12 1.25
C ASP A 234 1.00 18.93 1.31
N VAL A 235 1.45 17.78 0.79
CA VAL A 235 0.72 16.52 0.78
C VAL A 235 1.64 15.34 1.08
N VAL A 236 1.08 14.28 1.65
CA VAL A 236 1.66 12.94 1.71
C VAL A 236 0.91 12.10 0.70
N TRP A 237 1.59 11.64 -0.34
CA TRP A 237 0.99 10.88 -1.42
C TRP A 237 1.92 9.73 -1.80
N ASN A 238 1.68 8.56 -1.21
CA ASN A 238 2.59 7.41 -1.31
C ASN A 238 1.92 6.09 -0.89
N GLY A 239 0.79 5.75 -1.53
CA GLY A 239 -0.01 4.57 -1.19
C GLY A 239 -0.48 4.54 0.27
N MET A 240 -0.83 5.71 0.83
CA MET A 240 -1.10 5.82 2.26
C MET A 240 -2.44 5.19 2.62
N THR A 241 -2.41 4.11 3.40
CA THR A 241 -3.61 3.48 3.96
C THR A 241 -4.40 4.46 4.84
N LEU A 242 -5.69 4.62 4.53
CA LEU A 242 -6.66 5.41 5.27
C LEU A 242 -7.08 4.68 6.56
N THR A 243 -6.23 4.77 7.58
CA THR A 243 -6.54 4.27 8.91
C THR A 243 -7.31 5.29 9.74
N ASP A 244 -7.89 4.81 10.85
CA ASP A 244 -8.47 5.65 11.89
C ASP A 244 -7.52 6.72 12.43
N GLU A 245 -6.23 6.40 12.53
CA GLU A 245 -5.20 7.32 13.00
C GLU A 245 -4.89 8.41 11.97
N VAL A 246 -4.74 8.01 10.71
CA VAL A 246 -4.48 8.91 9.57
C VAL A 246 -5.64 9.90 9.40
N THR A 247 -6.87 9.41 9.33
CA THR A 247 -8.06 10.24 9.12
C THR A 247 -8.37 11.17 10.32
N LYS A 248 -7.93 10.80 11.54
CA LYS A 248 -8.02 11.70 12.71
C LYS A 248 -6.95 12.79 12.68
N SER A 249 -5.72 12.46 12.28
CA SER A 249 -4.56 13.38 12.33
C SER A 249 -4.46 14.32 11.12
N MET A 250 -5.01 13.94 9.96
CA MET A 250 -4.88 14.68 8.71
C MET A 250 -6.24 15.02 8.09
N GLU A 251 -6.25 15.90 7.09
CA GLU A 251 -7.36 15.96 6.13
C GLU A 251 -7.05 15.01 4.99
N CYS A 252 -7.98 14.14 4.60
CA CYS A 252 -7.71 13.09 3.62
C CYS A 252 -8.64 13.20 2.42
N THR A 253 -8.15 12.79 1.26
CA THR A 253 -9.00 12.58 0.09
C THR A 253 -9.93 11.38 0.30
N ASN A 254 -10.87 11.22 -0.62
CA ASN A 254 -11.52 9.93 -0.83
C ASN A 254 -10.47 8.87 -1.19
N ALA A 255 -10.84 7.61 -1.04
CA ALA A 255 -9.98 6.52 -1.45
C ALA A 255 -9.84 6.51 -2.99
N TYR A 256 -8.61 6.53 -3.49
CA TYR A 256 -8.32 6.46 -4.94
C TYR A 256 -7.86 5.07 -5.38
N CYS A 257 -7.30 4.28 -4.46
CA CYS A 257 -6.91 2.90 -4.73
C CYS A 257 -7.37 1.93 -3.64
N ASN A 258 -7.56 0.67 -4.03
CA ASN A 258 -7.70 -0.49 -3.16
C ASN A 258 -6.50 -1.41 -3.38
N ASN A 259 -5.68 -1.60 -2.34
CA ASN A 259 -4.74 -2.72 -2.29
C ASN A 259 -5.37 -3.89 -1.53
N ALA A 260 -4.88 -5.09 -1.82
CA ALA A 260 -5.35 -6.32 -1.21
C ALA A 260 -4.25 -7.38 -1.29
N GLN A 261 -4.29 -8.36 -0.39
CA GLN A 261 -3.62 -9.64 -0.63
C GLN A 261 -4.51 -10.47 -1.54
N VAL A 262 -4.01 -10.86 -2.71
CA VAL A 262 -4.78 -11.56 -3.73
C VAL A 262 -4.24 -12.94 -4.02
N VAL A 263 -5.15 -13.87 -4.35
CA VAL A 263 -4.80 -15.18 -4.89
C VAL A 263 -4.46 -15.05 -6.37
N VAL A 264 -3.25 -15.48 -6.76
CA VAL A 264 -2.80 -15.56 -8.15
C VAL A 264 -2.68 -17.01 -8.58
N GLU A 265 -3.31 -17.37 -9.69
CA GLU A 265 -3.29 -18.71 -10.28
C GLU A 265 -3.00 -18.66 -11.80
N ARG A 266 -2.77 -19.83 -12.41
CA ARG A 266 -2.67 -19.92 -13.87
C ARG A 266 -4.02 -19.69 -14.51
N GLU A 267 -4.03 -18.97 -15.63
CA GLU A 267 -5.20 -18.92 -16.50
C GLU A 267 -5.54 -20.33 -17.01
N LYS A 268 -6.83 -20.68 -17.04
CA LYS A 268 -7.34 -22.01 -17.36
C LYS A 268 -7.66 -22.18 -18.84
#